data_AF-A0AAV3BK44-F1
#
_entry.id   AF-A0AAV3BK44-F1
#
_cell.length_a   1.000
_cell.length_b   1.000
_cell.length_c   1.000
_cell.angle_alpha   90.00
_cell.angle_beta   90.00
_cell.angle_gamma   90.00
#
_symmetry.space_group_name_H-M   'P 1'
#
loop_
_entity.id
_entity.type
_entity.pdbx_description
1 polymer ?
#
loop_
_entity_poly.entity_id
_entity_poly.type
_entity_poly.pdbx_seq_one_letter_code
_entity_poly.pdbx_strand_id
1 'polypeptide(L)'
;MDYLPLFADLKQRPVLIVGGGEVAARKIELLHRAGAQVWVVAQTLSSELEQQYQDGRIHWLAQDFLPEQLDNVFLVIAATNDTVLNAAVFAAADQRCILANVVDDQPLCSFIFPSIVDRSPLVVAISSSGQAPVLARILREKLEALLPTRLSDMAAIAGRWRGRVKQHMASMGERRRFWEHAFSGRFASLISRGQLTEAENELQLSLEGQHRALGEVALVGAGPGDAGLLTLRGLQVMQQADVVLYDHLVSPEVLDLVRRDAERICVGKRAGAHSVTQEATNQLLVTLAQQGKRVVRLKGGDPFIFGRGGEELQVVAQAGIPFQVVPGVTAAAGATAYAGIPLTHRDHAQSVTFITGHCRPDGDDLDWQTLARGRQTLAIYMGTVKAAAISQQLIAHGRSSTTPVAVIGRGTRVDQQVLIGTLAQLESLAQQAPTPALLVIGEVVNLHHQIAWFGQQPQTESAISPSVVNLA
;
A
#
# COMPACT_ATOMS: atom_id res chain seq x y z
N MET A 1 26.32 17.21 3.27
CA MET A 1 25.94 16.17 2.28
C MET A 1 27.23 15.49 1.92
N ASP A 2 27.41 14.25 2.37
CA ASP A 2 28.72 13.58 2.33
C ASP A 2 28.98 12.87 1.00
N TYR A 3 27.91 12.51 0.27
CA TYR A 3 27.96 11.92 -1.06
C TYR A 3 26.98 12.63 -2.01
N LEU A 4 27.40 12.84 -3.26
CA LEU A 4 26.52 13.28 -4.33
C LEU A 4 25.82 12.06 -4.96
N PRO A 5 24.48 11.95 -4.91
CA PRO A 5 23.78 10.87 -5.58
C PRO A 5 23.85 11.04 -7.11
N LEU A 6 24.38 10.04 -7.79
CA LEU A 6 24.46 9.98 -9.26
C LEU A 6 24.08 8.59 -9.76
N PHE A 7 23.60 8.52 -10.99
CA PHE A 7 23.38 7.26 -11.71
C PHE A 7 24.43 7.13 -12.81
N ALA A 8 25.28 6.09 -12.73
CA ALA A 8 26.31 5.82 -13.71
C ALA A 8 25.78 4.92 -14.84
N ASP A 9 26.03 5.29 -16.10
CA ASP A 9 25.79 4.41 -17.25
C ASP A 9 26.97 3.45 -17.40
N LEU A 10 26.76 2.19 -17.00
CA LEU A 10 27.78 1.15 -17.05
C LEU A 10 27.69 0.28 -18.30
N LYS A 11 26.78 0.57 -19.25
CA LYS A 11 26.61 -0.27 -20.43
C LYS A 11 27.91 -0.41 -21.20
N GLN A 12 28.37 -1.64 -21.35
CA GLN A 12 29.62 -2.01 -22.03
C GLN A 12 30.87 -1.35 -21.45
N ARG A 13 30.81 -0.88 -20.19
CA ARG A 13 31.97 -0.29 -19.51
C ARG A 13 32.68 -1.34 -18.64
N PRO A 14 34.01 -1.39 -18.67
CA PRO A 14 34.80 -2.29 -17.83
C PRO A 14 34.71 -1.88 -16.36
N VAL A 15 34.40 -2.84 -15.49
CA VAL A 15 34.34 -2.68 -14.04
C VAL A 15 35.18 -3.77 -13.39
N LEU A 16 36.14 -3.38 -12.55
CA LEU A 16 37.01 -4.33 -11.86
C LEU A 16 36.42 -4.75 -10.52
N ILE A 17 36.42 -6.05 -10.25
CA ILE A 17 36.14 -6.63 -8.94
C ILE A 17 37.42 -7.29 -8.45
N VAL A 18 37.89 -6.90 -7.27
CA VAL A 18 38.98 -7.61 -6.58
C VAL A 18 38.36 -8.49 -5.50
N GLY A 19 38.43 -9.80 -5.67
CA GLY A 19 37.79 -10.81 -4.83
C GLY A 19 36.88 -11.76 -5.61
N GLY A 20 36.89 -13.04 -5.23
CA GLY A 20 36.14 -14.10 -5.91
C GLY A 20 35.08 -14.80 -5.06
N GLY A 21 34.77 -14.27 -3.87
CA GLY A 21 33.81 -14.86 -2.94
C GLY A 21 32.35 -14.45 -3.17
N GLU A 22 31.48 -14.88 -2.25
CA GLU A 22 30.03 -14.58 -2.26
C GLU A 22 29.70 -13.08 -2.27
N VAL A 23 30.52 -12.26 -1.62
CA VAL A 23 30.35 -10.80 -1.59
C VAL A 23 30.58 -10.21 -2.98
N ALA A 24 31.60 -10.69 -3.70
CA ALA A 24 31.87 -10.30 -5.07
C ALA A 24 30.72 -10.71 -6.00
N ALA A 25 30.21 -11.95 -5.89
CA ALA A 25 29.08 -12.44 -6.69
C ALA A 25 27.84 -11.55 -6.60
N ARG A 26 27.45 -11.14 -5.38
CA ARG A 26 26.31 -10.20 -5.18
C ARG A 26 26.52 -8.84 -5.83
N LYS A 27 27.76 -8.34 -5.88
CA LYS A 27 28.07 -7.07 -6.57
C LYS A 27 28.04 -7.24 -8.08
N ILE A 28 28.54 -8.36 -8.58
CA ILE A 28 28.56 -8.71 -10.01
C ILE A 28 27.15 -8.81 -10.57
N GLU A 29 26.20 -9.39 -9.83
CA GLU A 29 24.79 -9.45 -10.25
C GLU A 29 24.20 -8.05 -10.54
N LEU A 30 24.46 -7.09 -9.64
CA LEU A 30 23.99 -5.71 -9.81
C LEU A 30 24.65 -5.03 -11.03
N LEU A 31 25.95 -5.27 -11.23
CA LEU A 31 26.71 -4.74 -12.37
C LEU A 31 26.23 -5.32 -13.70
N HIS A 32 25.92 -6.61 -13.76
CA HIS A 32 25.34 -7.24 -14.94
C HIS A 32 23.98 -6.65 -15.30
N ARG A 33 23.12 -6.40 -14.31
CA ARG A 33 21.83 -5.71 -14.52
C ARG A 33 22.02 -4.30 -15.11
N ALA A 34 23.11 -3.63 -14.75
CA ALA A 34 23.49 -2.32 -15.31
C ALA A 34 24.21 -2.42 -16.68
N GLY A 35 24.51 -3.62 -17.17
CA GLY A 35 25.16 -3.88 -18.45
C GLY A 35 26.69 -3.71 -18.45
N ALA A 36 27.33 -3.77 -17.29
CA ALA A 36 28.78 -3.67 -17.16
C ALA A 36 29.53 -4.87 -17.78
N GLN A 37 30.74 -4.62 -18.28
CA GLN A 37 31.73 -5.66 -18.56
C GLN A 37 32.53 -5.92 -17.29
N VAL A 38 32.28 -7.06 -16.65
CA VAL A 38 32.84 -7.36 -15.33
C VAL A 38 34.18 -8.09 -15.48
N TRP A 39 35.24 -7.50 -14.94
CA TRP A 39 36.56 -8.11 -14.83
C TRP A 39 36.82 -8.48 -13.37
N VAL A 40 37.35 -9.68 -13.13
CA VAL A 40 37.59 -10.21 -11.78
C VAL A 40 39.07 -10.49 -11.60
N VAL A 41 39.61 -10.07 -10.46
CA VAL A 41 40.95 -10.43 -9.99
C VAL A 41 40.80 -11.13 -8.64
N ALA A 42 41.17 -12.40 -8.60
CA ALA A 42 41.02 -13.23 -7.41
C ALA A 42 41.87 -14.49 -7.52
N GLN A 43 42.47 -14.93 -6.40
CA GLN A 43 43.22 -16.19 -6.34
C GLN A 43 42.34 -17.40 -6.66
N THR A 44 41.09 -17.38 -6.20
CA THR A 44 40.09 -18.42 -6.41
C THR A 44 38.72 -17.80 -6.66
N LEU A 45 37.92 -18.45 -7.49
CA LEU A 45 36.51 -18.11 -7.70
C LEU A 45 35.62 -19.05 -6.88
N SER A 46 34.53 -18.50 -6.33
CA SER A 46 33.41 -19.30 -5.85
C SER A 46 32.77 -20.08 -7.01
N SER A 47 32.04 -21.15 -6.69
CA SER A 47 31.39 -21.99 -7.71
C SER A 47 30.45 -21.21 -8.63
N GLU A 48 29.77 -20.19 -8.10
CA GLU A 48 28.91 -19.31 -8.91
C GLU A 48 29.72 -18.49 -9.92
N LEU A 49 30.83 -17.88 -9.50
CA LEU A 49 31.67 -17.07 -10.37
C LEU A 49 32.43 -17.92 -11.40
N GLU A 50 32.83 -19.13 -11.02
CA GLU A 50 33.46 -20.06 -11.95
C GLU A 50 32.50 -20.46 -13.07
N GLN A 51 31.22 -20.70 -12.75
CA GLN A 51 30.18 -20.90 -13.75
C GLN A 51 29.98 -19.66 -14.63
N GLN A 52 29.92 -18.46 -14.04
CA GLN A 52 29.80 -17.22 -14.82
C GLN A 52 30.99 -16.99 -15.75
N TYR A 53 32.20 -17.38 -15.35
CA TYR A 53 33.40 -17.32 -16.19
C TYR A 53 33.31 -18.31 -17.37
N GLN A 54 32.90 -19.55 -17.10
CA GLN A 54 32.70 -20.57 -18.14
C GLN A 54 31.62 -20.16 -19.14
N ASP A 55 30.57 -19.50 -18.68
CA ASP A 55 29.50 -18.95 -19.52
C ASP A 55 29.93 -17.68 -20.31
N GLY A 56 31.16 -17.19 -20.10
CA GLY A 56 31.66 -15.96 -20.73
C GLY A 56 30.99 -14.67 -20.23
N ARG A 57 30.34 -14.71 -19.06
CA ARG A 57 29.66 -13.55 -18.46
C ARG A 57 30.63 -12.61 -17.73
N ILE A 58 31.70 -13.15 -17.15
CA ILE A 58 32.77 -12.39 -16.51
C ILE A 58 34.12 -12.71 -17.16
N HIS A 59 35.09 -11.79 -17.01
CA HIS A 59 36.47 -12.02 -17.43
C HIS A 59 37.37 -12.18 -16.19
N TRP A 60 37.89 -13.38 -15.94
CA TRP A 60 38.88 -13.59 -14.90
C TRP A 60 40.26 -13.14 -15.40
N LEU A 61 40.69 -11.96 -14.95
CA LEU A 61 41.84 -11.24 -15.50
C LEU A 61 43.18 -11.76 -14.95
N ALA A 62 43.24 -12.00 -13.63
CA ALA A 62 44.45 -12.44 -12.94
C ALA A 62 44.12 -13.03 -11.57
N GLN A 63 45.10 -13.70 -10.97
CA GLN A 63 45.02 -14.18 -9.59
C GLN A 63 45.35 -13.09 -8.57
N ASP A 64 46.39 -12.29 -8.85
CA ASP A 64 46.87 -11.23 -7.98
C ASP A 64 46.52 -9.84 -8.52
N PHE A 65 46.26 -8.93 -7.60
CA PHE A 65 46.00 -7.53 -7.92
C PHE A 65 47.29 -6.79 -8.24
N LEU A 66 47.29 -6.09 -9.37
CA LEU A 66 48.35 -5.20 -9.81
C LEU A 66 47.74 -3.83 -10.16
N PRO A 67 48.31 -2.69 -9.72
CA PRO A 67 47.74 -1.37 -9.96
C PRO A 67 47.44 -1.04 -11.43
N GLU A 68 48.20 -1.60 -12.37
CA GLU A 68 48.05 -1.41 -13.82
C GLU A 68 46.72 -2.00 -14.34
N GLN A 69 46.12 -2.95 -13.62
CA GLN A 69 44.80 -3.50 -13.95
C GLN A 69 43.68 -2.46 -13.85
N LEU A 70 43.94 -1.32 -13.20
CA LEU A 70 43.00 -0.21 -13.09
C LEU A 70 43.03 0.74 -14.30
N ASP A 71 44.05 0.67 -15.16
CA ASP A 71 44.30 1.73 -16.16
C ASP A 71 43.16 1.88 -17.19
N ASN A 72 42.35 0.84 -17.39
CA ASN A 72 41.27 0.82 -18.37
C ASN A 72 39.90 0.48 -17.75
N VAL A 73 39.68 0.76 -16.46
CA VAL A 73 38.40 0.45 -15.80
C VAL A 73 37.66 1.71 -15.36
N PHE A 74 36.34 1.65 -15.38
CA PHE A 74 35.49 2.79 -15.05
C PHE A 74 35.31 2.97 -13.53
N LEU A 75 35.20 1.85 -12.81
CA LEU A 75 35.19 1.80 -11.34
C LEU A 75 35.75 0.47 -10.86
N VAL A 76 36.16 0.42 -9.60
CA VAL A 76 36.64 -0.79 -8.92
C VAL A 76 35.85 -1.07 -7.64
N ILE A 77 35.63 -2.35 -7.35
CA ILE A 77 35.07 -2.81 -6.07
C ILE A 77 36.04 -3.80 -5.44
N ALA A 78 36.52 -3.51 -4.23
CA ALA A 78 37.29 -4.44 -3.43
C ALA A 78 36.33 -5.21 -2.51
N ALA A 79 36.22 -6.52 -2.74
CA ALA A 79 35.27 -7.43 -2.10
C ALA A 79 36.00 -8.66 -1.53
N THR A 80 37.13 -8.41 -0.84
CA THR A 80 37.95 -9.45 -0.21
C THR A 80 37.88 -9.38 1.31
N ASN A 81 38.29 -10.47 1.98
CA ASN A 81 38.48 -10.48 3.44
C ASN A 81 39.86 -9.94 3.86
N ASP A 82 40.71 -9.55 2.90
CA ASP A 82 42.05 -9.01 3.15
C ASP A 82 41.98 -7.47 3.17
N THR A 83 42.03 -6.91 4.37
CA THR A 83 41.95 -5.46 4.59
C THR A 83 43.14 -4.70 4.02
N VAL A 84 44.33 -5.34 3.97
CA VAL A 84 45.55 -4.73 3.42
C VAL A 84 45.43 -4.63 1.91
N LEU A 85 44.98 -5.72 1.27
CA LEU A 85 44.71 -5.73 -0.17
C LEU A 85 43.61 -4.71 -0.52
N ASN A 86 42.51 -4.67 0.23
CA ASN A 86 41.42 -3.72 0.00
C ASN A 86 41.91 -2.26 0.08
N ALA A 87 42.76 -1.93 1.06
CA ALA A 87 43.36 -0.60 1.17
C ALA A 87 44.33 -0.28 0.02
N ALA A 88 45.10 -1.27 -0.45
CA ALA A 88 45.98 -1.11 -1.61
C ALA A 88 45.19 -0.85 -2.91
N VAL A 89 44.09 -1.56 -3.11
CA VAL A 89 43.16 -1.33 -4.24
C VAL A 89 42.59 0.08 -4.20
N PHE A 90 42.13 0.53 -3.02
CA PHE A 90 41.61 1.88 -2.85
C PHE A 90 42.66 2.95 -3.16
N ALA A 91 43.86 2.85 -2.57
CA ALA A 91 44.93 3.81 -2.79
C ALA A 91 45.35 3.88 -4.28
N ALA A 92 45.43 2.74 -4.96
CA ALA A 92 45.77 2.70 -6.38
C ALA A 92 44.69 3.32 -7.29
N ALA A 93 43.42 3.15 -6.92
CA ALA A 93 42.28 3.75 -7.62
C ALA A 93 42.18 5.26 -7.38
N ASP A 94 42.37 5.71 -6.13
CA ASP A 94 42.33 7.12 -5.76
C ASP A 94 43.42 7.92 -6.48
N GLN A 95 44.65 7.38 -6.57
CA GLN A 95 45.74 7.97 -7.36
C GLN A 95 45.41 8.16 -8.84
N ARG A 96 44.52 7.33 -9.40
CA ARG A 96 44.07 7.38 -10.80
C ARG A 96 42.75 8.13 -10.99
N CYS A 97 42.18 8.69 -9.92
CA CYS A 97 40.85 9.30 -9.91
C CYS A 97 39.73 8.32 -10.36
N ILE A 98 39.89 7.03 -10.06
CA ILE A 98 38.91 5.98 -10.35
C ILE A 98 37.98 5.82 -9.15
N LEU A 99 36.68 5.68 -9.41
CA LEU A 99 35.70 5.41 -8.37
C LEU A 99 35.96 4.03 -7.75
N ALA A 100 36.11 4.01 -6.43
CA ALA A 100 36.43 2.82 -5.65
C ALA A 100 35.41 2.62 -4.54
N ASN A 101 34.97 1.37 -4.38
CA ASN A 101 34.15 0.93 -3.26
C ASN A 101 34.86 -0.25 -2.58
N VAL A 102 35.23 -0.07 -1.32
CA VAL A 102 35.65 -1.19 -0.48
C VAL A 102 34.44 -1.68 0.32
N VAL A 103 34.11 -2.95 0.17
CA VAL A 103 32.95 -3.52 0.87
C VAL A 103 33.22 -3.51 2.37
N ASP A 104 32.22 -3.07 3.14
CA ASP A 104 32.23 -2.97 4.60
C ASP A 104 33.31 -2.04 5.21
N ASP A 105 33.97 -1.20 4.40
CA ASP A 105 34.91 -0.16 4.85
C ASP A 105 34.62 1.19 4.19
N GLN A 106 33.69 1.94 4.79
CA GLN A 106 33.24 3.22 4.26
C GLN A 106 34.35 4.30 4.15
N PRO A 107 35.28 4.44 5.12
CA PRO A 107 36.42 5.35 4.97
C PRO A 107 37.25 5.13 3.70
N LEU A 108 37.28 3.89 3.19
CA LEU A 108 37.97 3.51 1.95
C LEU A 108 37.02 3.46 0.74
N CYS A 109 36.04 4.35 0.68
CA CYS A 109 35.10 4.45 -0.45
C CYS A 109 35.04 5.87 -1.01
N SER A 110 35.27 6.01 -2.33
CA SER A 110 34.93 7.24 -3.07
C SER A 110 33.50 7.21 -3.62
N PHE A 111 32.84 6.05 -3.62
CA PHE A 111 31.40 5.93 -3.82
C PHE A 111 30.80 4.79 -2.97
N ILE A 112 29.48 4.85 -2.76
CA ILE A 112 28.73 3.86 -1.99
C ILE A 112 27.57 3.29 -2.82
N PHE A 113 27.21 2.03 -2.53
CA PHE A 113 26.00 1.42 -3.09
C PHE A 113 24.78 1.81 -2.24
N PRO A 114 23.75 2.44 -2.84
CA PRO A 114 22.49 2.68 -2.15
C PRO A 114 21.65 1.40 -2.10
N SER A 115 20.60 1.43 -1.26
CA SER A 115 19.44 0.57 -1.47
C SER A 115 18.71 1.02 -2.73
N ILE A 116 18.43 0.08 -3.65
CA ILE A 116 17.88 0.40 -4.98
C ILE A 116 16.47 -0.18 -5.09
N VAL A 117 15.52 0.65 -5.53
CA VAL A 117 14.22 0.20 -6.04
C VAL A 117 14.26 0.33 -7.56
N ASP A 118 14.22 -0.80 -8.24
CA ASP A 118 14.29 -0.87 -9.69
C ASP A 118 12.88 -1.05 -10.29
N ARG A 119 12.45 -0.05 -11.08
CA ARG A 119 11.27 -0.05 -11.94
C ARG A 119 11.67 0.49 -13.33
N SER A 120 12.82 0.02 -13.83
CA SER A 120 13.47 0.52 -15.04
C SER A 120 12.49 0.84 -16.17
N PRO A 121 12.57 2.04 -16.78
CA PRO A 121 13.67 3.01 -16.66
C PRO A 121 13.61 3.92 -15.42
N LEU A 122 12.60 3.79 -14.54
CA LEU A 122 12.59 4.55 -13.29
C LEU A 122 13.37 3.80 -12.19
N VAL A 123 14.35 4.47 -11.59
CA VAL A 123 15.16 3.92 -10.51
C VAL A 123 15.15 4.88 -9.32
N VAL A 124 14.97 4.36 -8.12
CA VAL A 124 15.07 5.12 -6.87
C VAL A 124 16.26 4.58 -6.07
N ALA A 125 17.14 5.47 -5.63
CA ALA A 125 18.27 5.16 -4.78
C ALA A 125 18.07 5.78 -3.39
N ILE A 126 18.27 4.97 -2.34
CA ILE A 126 18.09 5.34 -0.94
C ILE A 126 19.39 5.05 -0.21
N SER A 127 19.95 6.05 0.46
CA SER A 127 21.18 5.88 1.24
C SER A 127 21.09 6.67 2.54
N SER A 128 21.66 6.08 3.59
CA SER A 128 21.96 6.75 4.85
C SER A 128 23.46 7.04 4.99
N SER A 129 24.21 7.00 3.89
CA SER A 129 25.66 7.19 3.87
C SER A 129 26.36 6.29 4.89
N GLY A 130 25.93 5.02 4.96
CA GLY A 130 26.42 4.00 5.87
C GLY A 130 25.93 4.08 7.32
N GLN A 131 25.27 5.17 7.74
CA GLN A 131 24.88 5.39 9.14
C GLN A 131 23.72 4.48 9.61
N ALA A 132 22.80 4.13 8.71
CA ALA A 132 21.60 3.38 9.07
C ALA A 132 21.16 2.44 7.91
N PRO A 133 21.90 1.35 7.64
CA PRO A 133 21.60 0.43 6.54
C PRO A 133 20.24 -0.26 6.71
N VAL A 134 19.84 -0.58 7.95
CA VAL A 134 18.52 -1.17 8.25
C VAL A 134 17.38 -0.21 7.91
N LEU A 135 17.53 1.08 8.23
CA LEU A 135 16.53 2.10 7.88
C LEU A 135 16.39 2.26 6.37
N ALA A 136 17.51 2.29 5.63
CA ALA A 136 17.49 2.34 4.16
C ALA A 136 16.76 1.12 3.56
N ARG A 137 16.95 -0.08 4.14
CA ARG A 137 16.22 -1.30 3.74
C ARG A 137 14.71 -1.19 3.98
N ILE A 138 14.29 -0.71 5.17
CA ILE A 138 12.86 -0.52 5.48
C ILE A 138 12.21 0.48 4.52
N LEU A 139 12.90 1.59 4.20
CA LEU A 139 12.41 2.57 3.25
C LEU A 139 12.33 2.00 1.83
N ARG A 140 13.30 1.19 1.42
CA ARG A 140 13.28 0.47 0.12
C ARG A 140 12.05 -0.41 0.01
N GLU A 141 11.76 -1.23 1.04
CA GLU A 141 10.60 -2.12 1.08
C GLU A 141 9.28 -1.34 1.00
N LYS A 142 9.17 -0.23 1.73
CA LYS A 142 8.00 0.66 1.64
C LYS A 142 7.84 1.25 0.24
N LEU A 143 8.92 1.74 -0.37
CA LEU A 143 8.87 2.30 -1.72
C LEU A 143 8.56 1.25 -2.79
N GLU A 144 9.10 0.03 -2.66
CA GLU A 144 8.77 -1.10 -3.54
C GLU A 144 7.28 -1.43 -3.52
N ALA A 145 6.66 -1.40 -2.34
CA ALA A 145 5.23 -1.63 -2.17
C ALA A 145 4.36 -0.47 -2.70
N LEU A 146 4.86 0.76 -2.60
CA LEU A 146 4.14 1.96 -3.05
C LEU A 146 4.24 2.20 -4.57
N LEU A 147 5.32 1.78 -5.23
CA LEU A 147 5.49 2.02 -6.67
C LEU A 147 4.69 1.02 -7.50
N PRO A 148 3.87 1.48 -8.48
CA PRO A 148 3.10 0.60 -9.35
C PRO A 148 3.96 -0.45 -10.07
N THR A 149 3.41 -1.65 -10.25
CA THR A 149 4.13 -2.78 -10.87
C THR A 149 4.49 -2.55 -12.33
N ARG A 150 3.63 -1.83 -13.09
CA ARG A 150 3.80 -1.53 -14.52
C ARG A 150 4.35 -0.12 -14.80
N LEU A 151 5.12 0.43 -13.87
CA LEU A 151 5.69 1.76 -14.01
C LEU A 151 6.73 1.84 -15.15
N SER A 152 7.37 0.71 -15.47
CA SER A 152 8.24 0.55 -16.63
C SER A 152 7.52 0.84 -17.95
N ASP A 153 6.34 0.23 -18.13
CA ASP A 153 5.49 0.41 -19.33
C ASP A 153 5.08 1.88 -19.48
N MET A 154 4.67 2.49 -18.37
CA MET A 154 4.28 3.90 -18.30
C MET A 154 5.43 4.82 -18.76
N ALA A 155 6.63 4.63 -18.21
CA ALA A 155 7.78 5.45 -18.52
C ALA A 155 8.28 5.22 -19.96
N ALA A 156 8.26 3.98 -20.45
CA ALA A 156 8.64 3.64 -21.82
C ALA A 156 7.72 4.29 -22.86
N ILE A 157 6.39 4.22 -22.65
CA ILE A 157 5.42 4.89 -23.53
C ILE A 157 5.62 6.41 -23.47
N ALA A 158 5.72 7.00 -22.29
CA ALA A 158 5.94 8.44 -22.15
C ALA A 158 7.22 8.92 -22.84
N GLY A 159 8.29 8.13 -22.79
CA GLY A 159 9.54 8.38 -23.51
C GLY A 159 9.33 8.49 -25.03
N ARG A 160 8.61 7.53 -25.63
CA ARG A 160 8.29 7.55 -27.08
C ARG A 160 7.41 8.74 -27.47
N TRP A 161 6.49 9.11 -26.61
CA TRP A 161 5.50 10.17 -26.86
C TRP A 161 6.03 11.59 -26.60
N ARG A 162 7.13 11.73 -25.86
CA ARG A 162 7.75 13.03 -25.52
C ARG A 162 7.97 13.93 -26.74
N GLY A 163 8.40 13.36 -27.86
CA GLY A 163 8.61 14.10 -29.11
C GLY A 163 7.31 14.66 -29.70
N ARG A 164 6.27 13.83 -29.79
CA ARG A 164 4.95 14.22 -30.32
C ARG A 164 4.29 15.30 -29.46
N VAL A 165 4.35 15.15 -28.13
CA VAL A 165 3.83 16.14 -27.18
C VAL A 165 4.56 17.48 -27.32
N LYS A 166 5.89 17.45 -27.51
CA LYS A 166 6.69 18.66 -27.73
C LYS A 166 6.34 19.40 -29.02
N GLN A 167 5.92 18.67 -30.06
CA GLN A 167 5.50 19.26 -31.33
C GLN A 167 4.11 19.91 -31.25
N HIS A 168 3.18 19.34 -30.49
CA HIS A 168 1.82 19.87 -30.36
C HIS A 168 1.69 20.97 -29.30
N MET A 169 2.50 20.93 -28.24
CA MET A 169 2.43 21.85 -27.11
C MET A 169 3.68 22.71 -27.01
N ALA A 170 3.54 24.01 -27.30
CA ALA A 170 4.64 24.95 -27.35
C ALA A 170 5.24 25.24 -25.97
N SER A 171 4.40 25.43 -24.94
CA SER A 171 4.87 25.83 -23.61
C SER A 171 5.33 24.65 -22.75
N MET A 172 6.30 24.88 -21.88
CA MET A 172 6.72 23.89 -20.87
C MET A 172 5.58 23.58 -19.88
N GLY A 173 4.77 24.60 -19.54
CA GLY A 173 3.66 24.47 -18.59
C GLY A 173 2.52 23.59 -19.12
N GLU A 174 2.17 23.68 -20.41
CA GLU A 174 1.19 22.78 -21.04
C GLU A 174 1.69 21.34 -21.06
N ARG A 175 2.95 21.13 -21.46
CA ARG A 175 3.57 19.79 -21.48
C ARG A 175 3.59 19.15 -20.10
N ARG A 176 3.91 19.92 -19.06
CA ARG A 176 3.91 19.46 -17.68
C ARG A 176 2.49 19.03 -17.27
N ARG A 177 1.48 19.89 -17.48
CA ARG A 177 0.08 19.59 -17.14
C ARG A 177 -0.45 18.36 -17.88
N PHE A 178 -0.08 18.20 -19.16
CA PHE A 178 -0.43 17.01 -19.94
C PHE A 178 0.11 15.73 -19.28
N TRP A 179 1.40 15.70 -18.93
CA TRP A 179 2.01 14.53 -18.30
C TRP A 179 1.47 14.27 -16.90
N GLU A 180 1.27 15.32 -16.10
CA GLU A 180 0.61 15.21 -14.79
C GLU A 180 -0.78 14.58 -14.95
N HIS A 181 -1.58 15.04 -15.92
CA HIS A 181 -2.90 14.49 -16.18
C HIS A 181 -2.84 13.02 -16.66
N ALA A 182 -1.94 12.69 -17.58
CA ALA A 182 -1.77 11.34 -18.10
C ALA A 182 -1.33 10.35 -16.99
N PHE A 183 -0.28 10.68 -16.24
CA PHE A 183 0.31 9.79 -15.23
C PHE A 183 -0.56 9.53 -14.00
N SER A 184 -1.67 10.26 -13.88
CA SER A 184 -2.60 10.03 -12.78
C SER A 184 -4.05 9.89 -13.23
N GLY A 185 -4.31 9.78 -14.55
CA GLY A 185 -5.64 9.65 -15.14
C GLY A 185 -5.84 8.33 -15.88
N ARG A 186 -6.70 8.35 -16.90
CA ARG A 186 -7.10 7.16 -17.68
C ARG A 186 -5.92 6.42 -18.31
N PHE A 187 -4.92 7.14 -18.82
CA PHE A 187 -3.67 6.54 -19.31
C PHE A 187 -3.03 5.63 -18.25
N ALA A 188 -2.79 6.15 -17.04
CA ALA A 188 -2.20 5.36 -15.95
C ALA A 188 -3.08 4.17 -15.53
N SER A 189 -4.41 4.34 -15.53
CA SER A 189 -5.36 3.27 -15.25
C SER A 189 -5.27 2.13 -16.27
N LEU A 190 -5.23 2.45 -17.57
CA LEU A 190 -5.10 1.48 -18.65
C LEU A 190 -3.76 0.74 -18.58
N ILE A 191 -2.66 1.45 -18.30
CA ILE A 191 -1.35 0.82 -18.07
C ILE A 191 -1.41 -0.16 -16.89
N SER A 192 -2.03 0.22 -15.77
CA SER A 192 -2.13 -0.66 -14.60
C SER A 192 -2.88 -1.99 -14.90
N ARG A 193 -3.80 -1.97 -15.87
CA ARG A 193 -4.55 -3.14 -16.36
C ARG A 193 -3.83 -3.91 -17.47
N GLY A 194 -2.68 -3.44 -17.94
CA GLY A 194 -1.94 -4.03 -19.06
C GLY A 194 -2.53 -3.72 -20.43
N GLN A 195 -3.45 -2.76 -20.54
CA GLN A 195 -4.12 -2.35 -21.77
C GLN A 195 -3.28 -1.29 -22.50
N LEU A 196 -2.11 -1.70 -23.02
CA LEU A 196 -1.09 -0.78 -23.53
C LEU A 196 -1.52 -0.04 -24.80
N THR A 197 -2.23 -0.72 -25.70
CA THR A 197 -2.70 -0.12 -26.96
C THR A 197 -3.77 0.94 -26.70
N GLU A 198 -4.71 0.66 -25.81
CA GLU A 198 -5.74 1.62 -25.39
C GLU A 198 -5.12 2.80 -24.65
N ALA A 199 -4.07 2.57 -23.85
CA ALA A 199 -3.34 3.64 -23.19
C ALA A 199 -2.67 4.58 -24.20
N GLU A 200 -2.05 4.06 -25.27
CA GLU A 200 -1.51 4.90 -26.33
C GLU A 200 -2.59 5.65 -27.11
N ASN A 201 -3.74 5.02 -27.37
CA ASN A 201 -4.89 5.68 -27.99
C ASN A 201 -5.42 6.83 -27.12
N GLU A 202 -5.47 6.65 -25.80
CA GLU A 202 -5.87 7.69 -24.85
C GLU A 202 -4.92 8.90 -24.88
N LEU A 203 -3.60 8.67 -25.02
CA LEU A 203 -2.64 9.76 -25.21
C LEU A 203 -2.86 10.49 -26.53
N GLN A 204 -3.17 9.78 -27.62
CA GLN A 204 -3.48 10.39 -28.92
C GLN A 204 -4.70 11.31 -28.80
N LEU A 205 -5.81 10.79 -28.25
CA LEU A 205 -7.06 11.52 -28.08
C LEU A 205 -6.89 12.76 -27.18
N SER A 206 -6.11 12.62 -26.11
CA SER A 206 -5.78 13.73 -25.21
C SER A 206 -4.93 14.80 -25.91
N LEU A 207 -4.03 14.39 -26.82
CA LEU A 207 -3.15 15.31 -27.56
C LEU A 207 -3.92 16.10 -28.62
N GLU A 208 -4.90 15.46 -29.28
CA GLU A 208 -5.74 16.08 -30.32
C GLU A 208 -6.83 17.01 -29.75
N GLY A 209 -6.92 17.13 -28.42
CA GLY A 209 -7.95 17.93 -27.74
C GLY A 209 -9.38 17.40 -27.94
N GLN A 210 -9.53 16.18 -28.44
CA GLN A 210 -10.82 15.54 -28.72
C GLN A 210 -11.51 14.99 -27.46
N HIS A 211 -10.83 14.99 -26.33
CA HIS A 211 -11.44 14.80 -25.02
C HIS A 211 -11.68 16.15 -24.34
N ARG A 212 -12.96 16.50 -24.13
CA ARG A 212 -13.33 17.18 -22.89
C ARG A 212 -12.79 16.27 -21.79
N ALA A 213 -11.86 16.78 -20.97
CA ALA A 213 -11.30 16.02 -19.86
C ALA A 213 -12.46 15.64 -18.92
N LEU A 214 -13.10 14.51 -19.17
CA LEU A 214 -14.00 13.89 -18.23
C LEU A 214 -13.12 13.39 -17.10
N GLY A 215 -13.49 13.78 -15.89
CA GLY A 215 -12.88 13.30 -14.69
C GLY A 215 -13.20 11.83 -14.49
N GLU A 216 -12.70 11.28 -13.40
CA GLU A 216 -12.97 9.90 -13.01
C GLU A 216 -13.49 9.86 -11.58
N VAL A 217 -14.24 8.81 -11.28
CA VAL A 217 -14.72 8.52 -9.92
C VAL A 217 -14.02 7.27 -9.40
N ALA A 218 -13.33 7.39 -8.28
CA ALA A 218 -12.80 6.24 -7.56
C ALA A 218 -13.56 6.03 -6.25
N LEU A 219 -14.13 4.85 -6.09
CA LEU A 219 -14.77 4.43 -4.85
C LEU A 219 -13.74 3.70 -3.98
N VAL A 220 -13.41 4.26 -2.82
CA VAL A 220 -12.29 3.76 -1.99
C VAL A 220 -12.79 3.37 -0.60
N GLY A 221 -12.48 2.12 -0.20
CA GLY A 221 -12.70 1.64 1.16
C GLY A 221 -11.61 2.16 2.10
N ALA A 222 -12.03 2.94 3.11
CA ALA A 222 -11.15 3.53 4.12
C ALA A 222 -10.71 2.55 5.21
N GLY A 223 -11.33 1.37 5.29
CA GLY A 223 -11.17 0.48 6.44
C GLY A 223 -12.03 0.90 7.64
N PRO A 224 -11.99 0.13 8.74
CA PRO A 224 -12.87 0.35 9.91
C PRO A 224 -12.47 1.53 10.80
N GLY A 225 -11.23 2.02 10.69
CA GLY A 225 -10.76 3.18 11.45
C GLY A 225 -9.26 3.38 11.41
N ASP A 226 -8.49 2.31 11.65
CA ASP A 226 -7.02 2.34 11.67
C ASP A 226 -6.49 2.71 10.28
N ALA A 227 -5.71 3.79 10.19
CA ALA A 227 -5.11 4.23 8.94
C ALA A 227 -4.13 3.21 8.35
N GLY A 228 -3.53 2.33 9.17
CA GLY A 228 -2.70 1.22 8.73
C GLY A 228 -3.46 0.12 7.98
N LEU A 229 -4.80 0.08 8.09
CA LEU A 229 -5.65 -0.85 7.35
C LEU A 229 -6.12 -0.28 6.00
N LEU A 230 -5.76 0.96 5.67
CA LEU A 230 -5.96 1.51 4.33
C LEU A 230 -5.10 0.72 3.35
N THR A 231 -5.69 0.27 2.24
CA THR A 231 -4.92 -0.45 1.23
C THR A 231 -3.93 0.49 0.55
N LEU A 232 -2.78 -0.05 0.12
CA LEU A 232 -1.78 0.73 -0.62
C LEU A 232 -2.39 1.40 -1.87
N ARG A 233 -3.29 0.69 -2.56
CA ARG A 233 -4.02 1.24 -3.70
C ARG A 233 -4.96 2.38 -3.30
N GLY A 234 -5.63 2.27 -2.15
CA GLY A 234 -6.49 3.32 -1.62
C GLY A 234 -5.71 4.59 -1.34
N LEU A 235 -4.56 4.47 -0.67
CA LEU A 235 -3.64 5.58 -0.41
C LEU A 235 -3.14 6.25 -1.70
N GLN A 236 -2.69 5.46 -2.68
CA GLN A 236 -2.23 5.97 -3.98
C GLN A 236 -3.31 6.81 -4.69
N VAL A 237 -4.55 6.29 -4.72
CA VAL A 237 -5.68 6.97 -5.37
C VAL A 237 -6.08 8.24 -4.61
N MET A 238 -6.11 8.19 -3.28
CA MET A 238 -6.39 9.37 -2.43
C MET A 238 -5.34 10.49 -2.61
N GLN A 239 -4.08 10.14 -2.83
CA GLN A 239 -3.00 11.10 -3.07
C GLN A 239 -3.08 11.78 -4.44
N GLN A 240 -3.85 11.23 -5.38
CA GLN A 240 -4.04 11.77 -6.73
C GLN A 240 -5.37 12.51 -6.91
N ALA A 241 -6.24 12.47 -5.90
CA ALA A 241 -7.58 13.04 -5.93
C ALA A 241 -7.55 14.57 -5.97
N ASP A 242 -8.43 15.18 -6.77
CA ASP A 242 -8.67 16.62 -6.73
C ASP A 242 -9.72 16.98 -5.69
N VAL A 243 -10.68 16.07 -5.49
CA VAL A 243 -11.75 16.23 -4.52
C VAL A 243 -12.06 14.88 -3.87
N VAL A 244 -12.22 14.89 -2.54
CA VAL A 244 -12.54 13.71 -1.74
C VAL A 244 -13.89 13.91 -1.05
N LEU A 245 -14.87 13.09 -1.42
CA LEU A 245 -16.17 13.00 -0.76
C LEU A 245 -16.12 11.91 0.30
N TYR A 246 -16.29 12.26 1.57
CA TYR A 246 -16.21 11.33 2.68
C TYR A 246 -17.44 11.39 3.59
N ASP A 247 -17.67 10.32 4.35
CA ASP A 247 -18.71 10.27 5.39
C ASP A 247 -18.09 10.20 6.79
N HIS A 248 -18.93 10.30 7.82
CA HIS A 248 -18.47 10.34 9.21
C HIS A 248 -17.86 9.02 9.72
N LEU A 249 -17.96 7.92 8.98
CA LEU A 249 -17.35 6.65 9.39
C LEU A 249 -15.85 6.61 9.07
N VAL A 250 -15.38 7.46 8.14
CA VAL A 250 -13.96 7.64 7.84
C VAL A 250 -13.26 8.30 9.02
N SER A 251 -12.13 7.73 9.47
CA SER A 251 -11.38 8.27 10.60
C SER A 251 -10.62 9.55 10.24
N PRO A 252 -10.37 10.45 11.22
CA PRO A 252 -9.49 11.60 11.02
C PRO A 252 -8.09 11.20 10.51
N GLU A 253 -7.52 10.12 11.06
CA GLU A 253 -6.20 9.62 10.67
C GLU A 253 -6.13 9.24 9.17
N VAL A 254 -7.19 8.64 8.62
CA VAL A 254 -7.28 8.36 7.18
C VAL A 254 -7.45 9.65 6.37
N LEU A 255 -8.21 10.62 6.87
CA LEU A 255 -8.38 11.92 6.20
C LEU A 255 -7.08 12.74 6.18
N ASP A 256 -6.20 12.57 7.15
CA ASP A 256 -4.88 13.21 7.18
C ASP A 256 -3.95 12.66 6.08
N LEU A 257 -4.21 11.45 5.58
CA LEU A 257 -3.53 10.87 4.43
C LEU A 257 -4.08 11.36 3.08
N VAL A 258 -5.09 12.22 3.04
CA VAL A 258 -5.56 12.85 1.79
C VAL A 258 -4.56 13.92 1.35
N ARG A 259 -4.32 14.02 0.04
CA ARG A 259 -3.51 15.10 -0.58
C ARG A 259 -3.85 16.46 0.03
N ARG A 260 -2.85 17.24 0.43
CA ARG A 260 -3.04 18.53 1.14
C ARG A 260 -3.88 19.54 0.34
N ASP A 261 -3.69 19.57 -0.98
CA ASP A 261 -4.39 20.50 -1.87
C ASP A 261 -5.70 19.94 -2.45
N ALA A 262 -6.16 18.78 -2.00
CA ALA A 262 -7.45 18.23 -2.43
C ALA A 262 -8.61 18.85 -1.64
N GLU A 263 -9.67 19.21 -2.35
CA GLU A 263 -10.92 19.67 -1.75
C GLU A 263 -11.57 18.52 -0.97
N ARG A 264 -12.01 18.76 0.27
CA ARG A 264 -12.64 17.72 1.13
C ARG A 264 -14.09 18.06 1.38
N ILE A 265 -15.01 17.22 0.91
CA ILE A 265 -16.45 17.44 1.02
C ILE A 265 -17.06 16.35 1.92
N CYS A 266 -17.62 16.74 3.07
CA CYS A 266 -18.33 15.81 3.94
C CYS A 266 -19.76 15.62 3.44
N VAL A 267 -20.15 14.37 3.13
CA VAL A 267 -21.50 13.99 2.67
C VAL A 267 -22.25 13.13 3.70
N GLY A 268 -21.69 12.94 4.89
CA GLY A 268 -22.26 12.13 5.97
C GLY A 268 -23.41 12.82 6.73
N LYS A 269 -24.25 12.01 7.39
CA LYS A 269 -25.26 12.50 8.36
C LYS A 269 -24.66 12.59 9.76
N ARG A 270 -24.63 13.77 10.37
CA ARG A 270 -24.54 13.89 11.83
C ARG A 270 -25.95 13.77 12.42
N ALA A 271 -26.11 13.04 13.51
CA ALA A 271 -27.37 13.05 14.26
C ALA A 271 -27.73 14.50 14.60
N GLY A 272 -28.83 15.03 14.03
CA GLY A 272 -29.34 16.38 14.30
C GLY A 272 -29.01 17.50 13.28
N ALA A 273 -28.31 17.24 12.17
CA ALA A 273 -28.00 18.26 11.15
C ALA A 273 -28.64 17.97 9.77
N HIS A 274 -28.90 19.01 8.97
CA HIS A 274 -29.41 18.90 7.60
C HIS A 274 -28.52 17.98 6.74
N SER A 275 -29.07 16.84 6.33
CA SER A 275 -28.34 15.81 5.58
C SER A 275 -28.40 16.03 4.07
N VAL A 276 -27.30 15.77 3.37
CA VAL A 276 -27.31 15.56 1.92
C VAL A 276 -28.01 14.21 1.63
N THR A 277 -28.97 14.20 0.73
CA THR A 277 -29.64 12.96 0.31
C THR A 277 -28.67 12.07 -0.47
N GLN A 278 -28.94 10.76 -0.55
CA GLN A 278 -28.10 9.88 -1.37
C GLN A 278 -28.09 10.35 -2.84
N GLU A 279 -29.24 10.75 -3.36
CA GLU A 279 -29.38 11.28 -4.71
C GLU A 279 -28.51 12.52 -4.94
N ALA A 280 -28.47 13.45 -3.97
CA ALA A 280 -27.61 14.62 -4.05
C ALA A 280 -26.12 14.26 -3.99
N THR A 281 -25.74 13.23 -3.22
CA THR A 281 -24.36 12.71 -3.22
C THR A 281 -24.00 12.09 -4.58
N ASN A 282 -24.89 11.27 -5.14
CA ASN A 282 -24.70 10.64 -6.44
C ASN A 282 -24.56 11.70 -7.55
N GLN A 283 -25.41 12.72 -7.52
CA GLN A 283 -25.36 13.82 -8.48
C GLN A 283 -24.08 14.64 -8.33
N LEU A 284 -23.63 14.88 -7.10
CA LEU A 284 -22.37 15.59 -6.84
C LEU A 284 -21.15 14.86 -7.40
N LEU A 285 -21.10 13.52 -7.29
CA LEU A 285 -20.05 12.71 -7.91
C LEU A 285 -20.00 12.92 -9.42
N VAL A 286 -21.17 12.86 -10.08
CA VAL A 286 -21.30 13.07 -11.53
C VAL A 286 -20.88 14.48 -11.92
N THR A 287 -21.38 15.50 -11.22
CA THR A 287 -21.09 16.91 -11.52
C THR A 287 -19.60 17.23 -11.38
N LEU A 288 -18.93 16.76 -10.32
CA LEU A 288 -17.50 17.00 -10.12
C LEU A 288 -16.66 16.27 -11.18
N ALA A 289 -17.01 15.04 -11.54
CA ALA A 289 -16.31 14.33 -12.60
C ALA A 289 -16.56 14.96 -13.98
N GLN A 290 -17.75 15.48 -14.27
CA GLN A 290 -18.03 16.23 -15.51
C GLN A 290 -17.23 17.54 -15.62
N GLN A 291 -16.79 18.10 -14.49
CA GLN A 291 -15.85 19.24 -14.46
C GLN A 291 -14.39 18.83 -14.72
N GLY A 292 -14.11 17.54 -14.95
CA GLY A 292 -12.77 17.04 -15.18
C GLY A 292 -11.97 16.71 -13.92
N LYS A 293 -12.59 16.79 -12.73
CA LYS A 293 -11.92 16.49 -11.46
C LYS A 293 -11.75 14.98 -11.27
N ARG A 294 -10.67 14.58 -10.59
CA ARG A 294 -10.55 13.23 -10.02
C ARG A 294 -11.25 13.16 -8.68
N VAL A 295 -12.37 12.46 -8.67
CA VAL A 295 -13.28 12.40 -7.53
C VAL A 295 -13.03 11.10 -6.78
N VAL A 296 -12.63 11.19 -5.52
CA VAL A 296 -12.57 10.03 -4.63
C VAL A 296 -13.79 10.04 -3.72
N ARG A 297 -14.61 8.99 -3.79
CA ARG A 297 -15.65 8.73 -2.79
C ARG A 297 -15.07 7.76 -1.75
N LEU A 298 -14.65 8.32 -0.63
CA LEU A 298 -14.05 7.60 0.49
C LEU A 298 -15.14 7.13 1.46
N LYS A 299 -15.20 5.82 1.72
CA LYS A 299 -16.27 5.18 2.49
C LYS A 299 -15.68 4.37 3.63
N GLY A 300 -16.27 4.45 4.82
CA GLY A 300 -15.88 3.61 5.95
C GLY A 300 -16.04 2.11 5.62
N GLY A 301 -15.07 1.30 6.05
CA GLY A 301 -15.03 -0.14 5.78
C GLY A 301 -14.76 -0.46 4.31
N ASP A 302 -15.62 -1.29 3.72
CA ASP A 302 -15.58 -1.66 2.32
C ASP A 302 -16.73 -0.99 1.52
N PRO A 303 -16.50 -0.50 0.29
CA PRO A 303 -17.53 0.20 -0.46
C PRO A 303 -18.79 -0.61 -0.80
N PHE A 304 -18.67 -1.93 -0.94
CA PHE A 304 -19.74 -2.82 -1.38
C PHE A 304 -20.37 -3.64 -0.26
N ILE A 305 -19.80 -3.63 0.95
CA ILE A 305 -20.42 -4.25 2.13
C ILE A 305 -21.21 -3.20 2.90
N PHE A 306 -22.53 -3.17 2.68
CA PHE A 306 -23.49 -2.23 3.29
C PHE A 306 -23.17 -0.73 3.11
N GLY A 307 -22.24 -0.39 2.22
CA GLY A 307 -21.84 0.99 1.94
C GLY A 307 -22.69 1.71 0.90
N ARG A 308 -23.62 1.03 0.21
CA ARG A 308 -24.38 1.57 -0.95
C ARG A 308 -23.50 1.98 -2.15
N GLY A 309 -22.27 1.49 -2.23
CA GLY A 309 -21.35 1.82 -3.33
C GLY A 309 -21.87 1.45 -4.71
N GLY A 310 -22.66 0.38 -4.82
CA GLY A 310 -23.29 -0.02 -6.09
C GLY A 310 -24.30 1.01 -6.60
N GLU A 311 -25.11 1.59 -5.73
CA GLU A 311 -26.09 2.63 -6.09
C GLU A 311 -25.38 3.90 -6.59
N GLU A 312 -24.30 4.30 -5.91
CA GLU A 312 -23.47 5.45 -6.30
C GLU A 312 -22.87 5.25 -7.70
N LEU A 313 -22.30 4.07 -7.98
CA LEU A 313 -21.64 3.79 -9.26
C LEU A 313 -22.61 3.54 -10.42
N GLN A 314 -23.82 3.06 -10.16
CA GLN A 314 -24.84 2.94 -11.22
C GLN A 314 -25.12 4.30 -11.87
N VAL A 315 -25.25 5.36 -11.07
CA VAL A 315 -25.47 6.73 -11.57
C VAL A 315 -24.25 7.25 -12.33
N VAL A 316 -23.04 6.99 -11.82
CA VAL A 316 -21.77 7.37 -12.49
C VAL A 316 -21.63 6.65 -13.84
N ALA A 317 -21.95 5.36 -13.89
CA ALA A 317 -21.91 4.55 -15.10
C ALA A 317 -22.93 5.03 -16.15
N GLN A 318 -24.17 5.34 -15.73
CA GLN A 318 -25.20 5.90 -16.62
C GLN A 318 -24.78 7.24 -17.23
N ALA A 319 -23.99 8.04 -16.51
CA ALA A 319 -23.43 9.30 -17.00
C ALA A 319 -22.20 9.12 -17.92
N GLY A 320 -21.77 7.88 -18.20
CA GLY A 320 -20.62 7.59 -19.06
C GLY A 320 -19.26 7.97 -18.44
N ILE A 321 -19.20 8.19 -17.13
CA ILE A 321 -17.98 8.61 -16.44
C ILE A 321 -17.12 7.38 -16.11
N PRO A 322 -15.80 7.39 -16.41
CA PRO A 322 -14.89 6.34 -15.99
C PRO A 322 -14.86 6.20 -14.47
N PHE A 323 -14.90 4.96 -13.98
CA PHE A 323 -14.76 4.70 -12.55
C PHE A 323 -13.92 3.48 -12.22
N GLN A 324 -13.47 3.43 -10.97
CA GLN A 324 -12.78 2.29 -10.38
C GLN A 324 -13.23 2.06 -8.93
N VAL A 325 -13.08 0.84 -8.44
CA VAL A 325 -13.37 0.47 -7.05
C VAL A 325 -12.10 -0.08 -6.43
N VAL A 326 -11.74 0.48 -5.27
CA VAL A 326 -10.66 0.00 -4.43
C VAL A 326 -11.29 -0.59 -3.16
N PRO A 327 -11.24 -1.92 -2.98
CA PRO A 327 -11.84 -2.56 -1.81
C PRO A 327 -11.13 -2.12 -0.52
N GLY A 328 -11.84 -2.22 0.59
CA GLY A 328 -11.32 -1.90 1.92
C GLY A 328 -11.46 -3.07 2.88
N VAL A 329 -10.74 -3.01 4.00
CA VAL A 329 -10.99 -3.94 5.11
C VAL A 329 -12.37 -3.63 5.70
N THR A 330 -13.31 -4.55 5.58
CA THR A 330 -14.65 -4.35 6.15
C THR A 330 -14.64 -4.43 7.68
N ALA A 331 -15.62 -3.81 8.34
CA ALA A 331 -15.69 -3.74 9.81
C ALA A 331 -15.71 -5.14 10.45
N ALA A 332 -16.43 -6.10 9.87
CA ALA A 332 -16.40 -7.47 10.39
C ALA A 332 -15.02 -8.10 10.36
N ALA A 333 -14.23 -7.90 9.30
CA ALA A 333 -12.89 -8.47 9.23
C ALA A 333 -11.93 -7.77 10.20
N GLY A 334 -11.87 -6.43 10.17
CA GLY A 334 -10.92 -5.67 10.98
C GLY A 334 -11.25 -5.67 12.47
N ALA A 335 -12.50 -5.33 12.84
CA ALA A 335 -12.88 -5.18 14.24
C ALA A 335 -12.77 -6.51 15.01
N THR A 336 -13.13 -7.62 14.38
CA THR A 336 -13.09 -8.94 15.03
C THR A 336 -11.66 -9.48 15.14
N ALA A 337 -10.80 -9.24 14.14
CA ALA A 337 -9.37 -9.55 14.23
C ALA A 337 -8.68 -8.77 15.37
N TYR A 338 -8.97 -7.48 15.52
CA TYR A 338 -8.41 -6.65 16.61
C TYR A 338 -9.05 -7.03 17.96
N ALA A 339 -10.29 -7.47 17.98
CA ALA A 339 -10.91 -7.98 19.20
C ALA A 339 -10.45 -9.40 19.57
N GLY A 340 -9.60 -10.09 18.79
CA GLY A 340 -9.26 -11.49 19.06
C GLY A 340 -10.46 -12.44 18.96
N ILE A 341 -11.42 -12.12 18.09
CA ILE A 341 -12.61 -12.94 17.83
C ILE A 341 -12.54 -13.36 16.36
N PRO A 342 -12.08 -14.56 16.02
CA PRO A 342 -12.02 -14.96 14.62
C PRO A 342 -13.45 -15.20 14.11
N LEU A 343 -13.74 -14.80 12.87
CA LEU A 343 -15.07 -15.02 12.29
C LEU A 343 -15.38 -16.51 12.09
N THR A 344 -14.35 -17.33 11.89
CA THR A 344 -14.46 -18.79 11.77
C THR A 344 -13.49 -19.50 12.70
N HIS A 345 -13.88 -20.68 13.17
CA HIS A 345 -13.01 -21.60 13.89
C HIS A 345 -13.54 -23.02 13.70
N ARG A 346 -12.66 -24.01 13.47
CA ARG A 346 -13.05 -25.37 13.06
C ARG A 346 -14.12 -25.99 13.97
N ASP A 347 -13.98 -25.77 15.27
CA ASP A 347 -14.88 -26.34 16.28
C ASP A 347 -16.14 -25.51 16.56
N HIS A 348 -16.16 -24.24 16.12
CA HIS A 348 -17.20 -23.27 16.51
C HIS A 348 -18.08 -22.81 15.34
N ALA A 349 -17.50 -22.45 14.20
CA ALA A 349 -18.25 -21.90 13.09
C ALA A 349 -17.64 -22.27 11.73
N GLN A 350 -18.46 -22.88 10.87
CA GLN A 350 -18.12 -23.23 9.49
C GLN A 350 -18.63 -22.20 8.48
N SER A 351 -19.50 -21.29 8.93
CA SER A 351 -20.06 -20.20 8.11
C SER A 351 -20.05 -18.88 8.86
N VAL A 352 -20.02 -17.80 8.08
CA VAL A 352 -20.12 -16.42 8.56
C VAL A 352 -21.22 -15.73 7.77
N THR A 353 -22.10 -15.03 8.45
CA THR A 353 -23.18 -14.27 7.81
C THR A 353 -23.08 -12.80 8.21
N PHE A 354 -22.96 -11.94 7.20
CA PHE A 354 -22.97 -10.49 7.37
C PHE A 354 -24.39 -9.97 7.17
N ILE A 355 -24.89 -9.19 8.13
CA ILE A 355 -26.29 -8.75 8.16
C ILE A 355 -26.33 -7.28 8.52
N THR A 356 -27.31 -6.55 7.99
CA THR A 356 -27.65 -5.21 8.45
C THR A 356 -28.83 -5.27 9.41
N GLY A 357 -28.73 -4.65 10.59
CA GLY A 357 -29.86 -4.45 11.49
C GLY A 357 -30.85 -3.38 11.00
N HIS A 358 -30.47 -2.60 9.98
CA HIS A 358 -31.34 -1.62 9.35
C HIS A 358 -31.81 -2.14 7.98
N CYS A 359 -32.97 -2.81 7.95
CA CYS A 359 -33.68 -3.15 6.72
C CYS A 359 -34.38 -1.90 6.17
N ARG A 360 -34.55 -1.82 4.85
CA ARG A 360 -35.41 -0.81 4.21
C ARG A 360 -36.84 -0.94 4.76
N PRO A 361 -37.60 0.16 4.92
CA PRO A 361 -39.00 0.11 5.38
C PRO A 361 -39.90 -0.83 4.56
N ASP A 362 -39.59 -1.01 3.27
CA ASP A 362 -40.36 -1.82 2.31
C ASP A 362 -39.68 -3.14 1.92
N GLY A 363 -38.66 -3.59 2.68
CA GLY A 363 -37.94 -4.83 2.41
C GLY A 363 -38.54 -6.04 3.13
N ASP A 364 -38.29 -7.24 2.61
CA ASP A 364 -38.63 -8.49 3.28
C ASP A 364 -38.00 -8.55 4.68
N ASP A 365 -38.76 -9.10 5.64
CA ASP A 365 -38.24 -9.40 6.97
C ASP A 365 -37.03 -10.36 6.88
N LEU A 366 -36.11 -10.24 7.85
CA LEU A 366 -34.97 -11.16 7.92
C LEU A 366 -35.46 -12.59 8.12
N ASP A 367 -34.83 -13.55 7.44
CA ASP A 367 -35.07 -14.98 7.66
C ASP A 367 -34.48 -15.42 9.01
N TRP A 368 -35.21 -15.13 10.08
CA TRP A 368 -34.82 -15.42 11.46
C TRP A 368 -34.58 -16.91 11.70
N GLN A 369 -35.27 -17.79 10.98
CA GLN A 369 -35.08 -19.23 11.10
C GLN A 369 -33.69 -19.66 10.61
N THR A 370 -33.21 -19.08 9.51
CA THR A 370 -31.83 -19.32 9.03
C THR A 370 -30.80 -18.69 9.97
N LEU A 371 -31.05 -17.47 10.47
CA LEU A 371 -30.13 -16.76 11.36
C LEU A 371 -30.01 -17.37 12.76
N ALA A 372 -31.05 -18.05 13.24
CA ALA A 372 -31.06 -18.69 14.55
C ALA A 372 -30.28 -20.01 14.60
N ARG A 373 -29.88 -20.58 13.45
CA ARG A 373 -29.08 -21.81 13.40
C ARG A 373 -27.79 -21.65 14.20
N GLY A 374 -27.38 -22.71 14.91
CA GLY A 374 -26.11 -22.76 15.62
C GLY A 374 -24.92 -23.02 14.69
N ARG A 375 -23.69 -23.00 15.23
CA ARG A 375 -22.44 -23.24 14.50
C ARG A 375 -22.17 -22.28 13.33
N GLN A 376 -22.69 -21.06 13.45
CA GLN A 376 -22.45 -19.96 12.51
C GLN A 376 -22.17 -18.67 13.29
N THR A 377 -21.29 -17.86 12.73
CA THR A 377 -20.98 -16.53 13.27
C THR A 377 -21.82 -15.48 12.55
N LEU A 378 -22.66 -14.77 13.28
CA LEU A 378 -23.36 -13.60 12.73
C LEU A 378 -22.56 -12.34 13.03
N ALA A 379 -22.24 -11.55 12.01
CA ALA A 379 -21.69 -10.20 12.18
C ALA A 379 -22.73 -9.17 11.69
N ILE A 380 -23.30 -8.43 12.63
CA ILE A 380 -24.43 -7.54 12.40
C ILE A 380 -23.98 -6.09 12.44
N TYR A 381 -24.10 -5.43 11.29
CA TYR A 381 -23.83 -4.01 11.07
C TYR A 381 -25.06 -3.20 11.43
N MET A 382 -24.87 -1.96 11.91
CA MET A 382 -25.97 -1.02 12.20
C MET A 382 -27.08 -1.63 13.08
N GLY A 383 -26.73 -2.60 13.94
CA GLY A 383 -27.68 -3.40 14.71
C GLY A 383 -27.97 -2.88 16.11
N THR A 384 -27.18 -1.91 16.62
CA THR A 384 -27.26 -1.47 18.03
C THR A 384 -28.65 -1.00 18.44
N VAL A 385 -29.33 -0.22 17.58
CA VAL A 385 -30.69 0.27 17.84
C VAL A 385 -31.72 -0.86 17.88
N LYS A 386 -31.53 -1.94 17.10
CA LYS A 386 -32.44 -3.09 17.05
C LYS A 386 -31.95 -4.29 17.86
N ALA A 387 -30.95 -4.10 18.74
CA ALA A 387 -30.32 -5.19 19.48
C ALA A 387 -31.32 -6.03 20.29
N ALA A 388 -32.30 -5.37 20.92
CA ALA A 388 -33.39 -6.02 21.66
C ALA A 388 -34.22 -6.95 20.77
N ALA A 389 -34.71 -6.43 19.64
CA ALA A 389 -35.51 -7.18 18.68
C ALA A 389 -34.72 -8.34 18.06
N ILE A 390 -33.46 -8.11 17.69
CA ILE A 390 -32.56 -9.15 17.16
C ILE A 390 -32.40 -10.30 18.16
N SER A 391 -32.11 -9.99 19.43
CA SER A 391 -31.96 -11.00 20.47
C SER A 391 -33.23 -11.82 20.68
N GLN A 392 -34.37 -11.14 20.82
CA GLN A 392 -35.68 -11.78 21.00
C GLN A 392 -36.02 -12.71 19.82
N GLN A 393 -35.84 -12.26 18.59
CA GLN A 393 -36.16 -13.05 17.40
C GLN A 393 -35.26 -14.28 17.26
N LEU A 394 -33.96 -14.14 17.50
CA LEU A 394 -33.03 -15.27 17.47
C LEU A 394 -33.37 -16.32 18.53
N ILE A 395 -33.72 -15.89 19.75
CA ILE A 395 -34.13 -16.78 20.83
C ILE A 395 -35.45 -17.48 20.51
N ALA A 396 -36.44 -16.73 20.02
CA ALA A 396 -37.75 -17.27 19.63
C ALA A 396 -37.63 -18.34 18.53
N HIS A 397 -36.64 -18.22 17.65
CA HIS A 397 -36.37 -19.16 16.56
C HIS A 397 -35.35 -20.26 16.94
N GLY A 398 -35.04 -20.42 18.22
CA GLY A 398 -34.33 -21.59 18.75
C GLY A 398 -32.83 -21.39 19.03
N ARG A 399 -32.30 -20.17 18.90
CA ARG A 399 -30.92 -19.88 19.31
C ARG A 399 -30.84 -19.76 20.83
N SER A 400 -29.86 -20.39 21.47
CA SER A 400 -29.74 -20.36 22.94
C SER A 400 -29.56 -18.92 23.45
N SER A 401 -30.29 -18.55 24.50
CA SER A 401 -30.14 -17.26 25.19
C SER A 401 -28.75 -17.08 25.81
N THR A 402 -28.05 -18.18 26.08
CA THR A 402 -26.67 -18.20 26.60
C THR A 402 -25.61 -18.14 25.50
N THR A 403 -25.99 -18.06 24.22
CA THR A 403 -25.03 -17.97 23.11
C THR A 403 -24.09 -16.78 23.34
N PRO A 404 -22.77 -16.97 23.26
CA PRO A 404 -21.81 -15.87 23.41
C PRO A 404 -22.02 -14.77 22.38
N VAL A 405 -21.93 -13.52 22.84
CA VAL A 405 -22.00 -12.33 21.98
C VAL A 405 -20.91 -11.32 22.35
N ALA A 406 -20.44 -10.57 21.35
CA ALA A 406 -19.58 -9.43 21.53
C ALA A 406 -20.17 -8.19 20.84
N VAL A 407 -20.05 -7.04 21.49
CA VAL A 407 -20.30 -5.73 20.89
C VAL A 407 -18.98 -5.00 20.81
N ILE A 408 -18.50 -4.78 19.58
CA ILE A 408 -17.21 -4.15 19.30
C ILE A 408 -17.47 -2.73 18.83
N GLY A 409 -17.31 -1.77 19.73
CA GLY A 409 -17.41 -0.34 19.45
C GLY A 409 -16.09 0.22 18.96
N ARG A 410 -16.13 1.09 17.94
CA ARG A 410 -14.95 1.77 17.36
C ARG A 410 -13.80 0.81 17.02
N GLY A 411 -14.15 -0.31 16.38
CA GLY A 411 -13.19 -1.35 16.01
C GLY A 411 -11.93 -0.82 15.31
N THR A 412 -10.78 -1.38 15.69
CA THR A 412 -9.41 -1.05 15.27
C THR A 412 -8.88 0.32 15.69
N ARG A 413 -9.69 1.18 16.28
CA ARG A 413 -9.23 2.50 16.76
C ARG A 413 -8.56 2.36 18.13
N VAL A 414 -7.74 3.34 18.49
CA VAL A 414 -7.07 3.39 19.81
C VAL A 414 -8.04 3.36 20.99
N ASP A 415 -9.28 3.81 20.77
CA ASP A 415 -10.37 3.84 21.74
C ASP A 415 -11.40 2.71 21.50
N GLN A 416 -10.99 1.61 20.88
CA GLN A 416 -11.82 0.41 20.71
C GLN A 416 -12.31 -0.10 22.07
N GLN A 417 -13.60 -0.46 22.12
CA GLN A 417 -14.19 -1.13 23.28
C GLN A 417 -14.85 -2.44 22.85
N VAL A 418 -14.54 -3.52 23.57
CA VAL A 418 -15.11 -4.85 23.34
C VAL A 418 -15.90 -5.25 24.57
N LEU A 419 -17.23 -5.36 24.44
CA LEU A 419 -18.12 -5.79 25.50
C LEU A 419 -18.62 -7.19 25.19
N ILE A 420 -18.40 -8.14 26.10
CA ILE A 420 -18.77 -9.56 25.93
C ILE A 420 -19.86 -9.95 26.92
N GLY A 421 -20.76 -10.80 26.47
CA GLY A 421 -21.75 -11.43 27.32
C GLY A 421 -22.52 -12.50 26.56
N THR A 422 -23.80 -12.63 26.87
CA THR A 422 -24.70 -13.61 26.25
C THR A 422 -25.74 -12.94 25.37
N LEU A 423 -26.40 -13.72 24.51
CA LEU A 423 -27.47 -13.22 23.63
C LEU A 423 -28.58 -12.52 24.41
N ALA A 424 -28.92 -13.00 25.61
CA ALA A 424 -29.87 -12.35 26.50
C ALA A 424 -29.46 -10.93 26.95
N GLN A 425 -28.15 -10.64 26.97
CA GLN A 425 -27.59 -9.36 27.41
C GLN A 425 -27.29 -8.39 26.24
N LEU A 426 -27.56 -8.81 24.99
CA LEU A 426 -27.14 -8.08 23.79
C LEU A 426 -27.61 -6.62 23.78
N GLU A 427 -28.85 -6.34 24.21
CA GLU A 427 -29.39 -4.98 24.26
C GLU A 427 -28.58 -4.07 25.19
N SER A 428 -28.36 -4.52 26.44
CA SER A 428 -27.60 -3.76 27.43
C SER A 428 -26.18 -3.47 26.95
N LEU A 429 -25.51 -4.46 26.36
CA LEU A 429 -24.16 -4.30 25.82
C LEU A 429 -24.15 -3.32 24.64
N ALA A 430 -25.15 -3.39 23.76
CA ALA A 430 -25.25 -2.50 22.60
C ALA A 430 -25.49 -1.03 22.97
N GLN A 431 -26.20 -0.76 24.07
CA GLN A 431 -26.43 0.59 24.58
C GLN A 431 -25.18 1.20 25.24
N GLN A 432 -24.32 0.37 25.83
CA GLN A 432 -23.10 0.81 26.51
C GLN A 432 -21.94 1.05 25.54
N ALA A 433 -21.89 0.32 24.42
CA ALA A 433 -20.78 0.40 23.48
C ALA A 433 -20.76 1.75 22.70
N PRO A 434 -19.58 2.32 22.47
CA PRO A 434 -19.44 3.50 21.63
C PRO A 434 -19.77 3.18 20.16
N THR A 435 -20.39 4.12 19.47
CA THR A 435 -20.68 3.99 18.03
C THR A 435 -19.51 4.51 17.17
N PRO A 436 -19.34 3.99 15.93
CA PRO A 436 -20.05 2.84 15.34
C PRO A 436 -19.65 1.52 16.00
N ALA A 437 -20.59 0.58 16.11
CA ALA A 437 -20.37 -0.73 16.74
C ALA A 437 -20.86 -1.89 15.86
N LEU A 438 -20.13 -3.00 15.94
CA LEU A 438 -20.45 -4.29 15.31
C LEU A 438 -20.92 -5.27 16.37
N LEU A 439 -22.06 -5.93 16.13
CA LEU A 439 -22.51 -7.04 16.98
C LEU A 439 -22.01 -8.35 16.38
N VAL A 440 -21.41 -9.21 17.20
CA VAL A 440 -20.95 -10.54 16.81
C VAL A 440 -21.65 -11.58 17.68
N ILE A 441 -22.31 -12.55 17.08
CA ILE A 441 -23.07 -13.60 17.78
C ILE A 441 -22.54 -14.96 17.32
N GLY A 442 -22.01 -15.75 18.26
CA GLY A 442 -21.48 -17.08 17.97
C GLY A 442 -20.43 -17.54 18.97
N GLU A 443 -20.20 -18.85 19.01
CA GLU A 443 -19.31 -19.51 19.96
C GLU A 443 -17.85 -19.05 19.83
N VAL A 444 -17.46 -18.52 18.66
CA VAL A 444 -16.14 -17.92 18.41
C VAL A 444 -15.80 -16.76 19.34
N VAL A 445 -16.80 -16.10 19.93
CA VAL A 445 -16.59 -15.02 20.90
C VAL A 445 -15.82 -15.50 22.13
N ASN A 446 -15.97 -16.77 22.52
CA ASN A 446 -15.27 -17.34 23.68
C ASN A 446 -13.73 -17.31 23.51
N LEU A 447 -13.24 -17.27 22.27
CA LEU A 447 -11.80 -17.21 21.99
C LEU A 447 -11.17 -15.86 22.38
N HIS A 448 -11.96 -14.80 22.52
CA HIS A 448 -11.47 -13.48 22.93
C HIS A 448 -10.55 -13.55 24.16
N HIS A 449 -10.95 -14.31 25.18
CA HIS A 449 -10.19 -14.43 26.43
C HIS A 449 -8.80 -15.05 26.26
N GLN A 450 -8.55 -15.76 25.16
CA GLN A 450 -7.30 -16.47 24.89
C GLN A 450 -6.39 -15.71 23.93
N ILE A 451 -6.97 -15.01 22.95
CA ILE A 451 -6.22 -14.45 21.81
C ILE A 451 -6.47 -12.95 21.57
N ALA A 452 -7.14 -12.25 22.51
CA ALA A 452 -7.20 -10.79 22.47
C ALA A 452 -5.79 -10.20 22.66
N TRP A 453 -5.35 -9.42 21.68
CA TRP A 453 -3.99 -8.87 21.62
C TRP A 453 -3.98 -7.33 21.57
N PHE A 454 -5.10 -6.71 21.22
CA PHE A 454 -5.21 -5.26 21.01
C PHE A 454 -6.02 -4.60 22.14
N GLY A 455 -5.55 -3.45 22.63
CA GLY A 455 -6.29 -2.63 23.60
C GLY A 455 -6.41 -3.21 25.02
N GLN A 456 -5.75 -4.32 25.34
CA GLN A 456 -5.65 -4.76 26.74
C GLN A 456 -4.72 -3.82 27.51
N GLN A 457 -5.22 -3.19 28.57
CA GLN A 457 -4.32 -2.77 29.65
C GLN A 457 -3.72 -4.03 30.26
N PRO A 458 -2.39 -4.12 30.44
CA PRO A 458 -1.80 -5.27 31.11
C PRO A 458 -2.43 -5.44 32.48
N GLN A 459 -2.92 -6.65 32.76
CA GLN A 459 -3.24 -7.05 34.12
C GLN A 459 -2.00 -6.75 34.98
N THR A 460 -2.25 -6.06 36.08
CA THR A 460 -1.25 -5.48 36.96
C THR A 460 -0.45 -6.60 37.63
N GLU A 461 0.65 -7.02 37.01
CA GLU A 461 1.79 -7.59 37.73
C GLU A 461 2.93 -6.57 37.75
N SER A 462 3.48 -6.43 38.94
CA SER A 462 4.32 -5.34 39.41
C SER A 462 5.50 -4.98 38.50
N ALA A 463 5.64 -3.67 38.27
CA ALA A 463 6.86 -2.90 38.08
C ALA A 463 7.96 -3.51 37.18
N ILE A 464 8.09 -2.97 35.97
CA ILE A 464 9.35 -2.42 35.42
C ILE A 464 8.95 -1.38 34.35
N SER A 465 9.39 -0.14 34.52
CA SER A 465 9.21 0.95 33.56
C SER A 465 10.15 0.80 32.36
N PRO A 466 9.69 1.08 31.13
CA PRO A 466 10.58 1.53 30.07
C PRO A 466 10.17 2.93 29.59
N SER A 467 11.08 3.86 29.84
CA SER A 467 11.21 5.17 29.20
C SER A 467 11.26 5.06 27.68
N VAL A 468 10.41 5.80 26.97
CA VAL A 468 10.64 6.19 25.57
C VAL A 468 10.27 7.65 25.37
N VAL A 469 11.22 8.33 24.73
CA VAL A 469 11.35 9.75 24.47
C VAL A 469 10.44 10.15 23.31
N ASN A 470 9.67 11.23 23.50
CA ASN A 470 9.02 11.98 22.43
C ASN A 470 10.10 12.62 21.56
N LEU A 471 10.14 12.30 20.27
CA LEU A 471 10.88 13.07 19.27
C LEU A 471 9.87 13.84 18.42
N ALA A 472 9.92 15.16 18.62
CA ALA A 472 9.39 16.18 17.73
C ALA A 472 10.23 16.29 16.45
#